data_AF-A0A6G8PY47-F1
#
_entry.id   AF-A0A6G8PY47-F1
#
_cell.length_a   1.000
_cell.length_b   1.000
_cell.length_c   1.000
_cell.angle_alpha   90.00
_cell.angle_beta   90.00
_cell.angle_gamma   90.00
#
_symmetry.space_group_name_H-M   'P 1'
#
loop_
_entity.id
_entity.type
_entity.pdbx_description
1 polymer ?
#
loop_
_entity_poly.entity_id
_entity_poly.type
_entity_poly.pdbx_seq_one_letter_code
_entity_poly.pdbx_strand_id
1 'polypeptide(L)'
;MNVPPSSLGSLGGVDGDVAGVLLGGMEEAGLLARGYDLWGEVEVRRVEEEPGELREEISKVHAALPGEGTVSLPELARKAGVRPVVAQSALFRLMVDGLVDATPRGSLADIRLKTGGLDDESRGAIASRLKSRTRAAYDQIRTVETYTTLSTCRREHLLRHFGDTEEVAPCAGCDVCLGEAHAADAGASWDTSSAPLPGGAPLANGAPIAEIDGELFERLRGWRGEQARSQGVPAYVVLHNSHLEEISRRKPRNVHELGTIKGIGLRRAARYGEEILALINGGGTKALAEDAQPEPVPVEGAPEEGR
;
A
#
# COMPACT_ATOMS: atom_id res chain seq x y z
N MET A 1 -25.28 6.60 18.05
CA MET A 1 -25.71 6.68 16.63
C MET A 1 -24.46 7.01 15.83
N ASN A 2 -24.07 6.11 14.93
CA ASN A 2 -22.84 6.22 14.14
C ASN A 2 -23.04 7.30 13.08
N VAL A 3 -22.51 8.51 13.28
CA VAL A 3 -22.64 9.63 12.33
C VAL A 3 -21.35 9.68 11.51
N PRO A 4 -21.38 9.32 10.20
CA PRO A 4 -20.23 9.51 9.32
C PRO A 4 -19.76 10.97 9.37
N PRO A 5 -18.47 11.26 9.23
CA PRO A 5 -17.97 12.64 9.19
C PRO A 5 -18.69 13.51 8.15
N SER A 6 -19.06 12.93 7.01
CA SER A 6 -19.87 13.58 5.97
C SER A 6 -21.29 13.93 6.42
N SER A 7 -21.86 13.17 7.35
CA SER A 7 -23.19 13.40 7.94
C SER A 7 -23.17 14.40 9.10
N LEU A 8 -21.99 14.83 9.58
CA LEU A 8 -21.87 15.95 10.53
C LEU A 8 -21.98 17.30 9.82
N GLY A 9 -21.65 17.35 8.53
CA GLY A 9 -21.80 18.56 7.73
C GLY A 9 -23.26 19.02 7.61
N SER A 10 -24.22 18.09 7.60
CA SER A 10 -25.65 18.39 7.55
C SER A 10 -26.25 18.88 8.87
N LEU A 11 -25.60 18.61 10.02
CA LEU A 11 -26.07 19.04 11.35
C LEU A 11 -25.47 20.38 11.79
N GLY A 12 -24.29 20.75 11.29
CA GLY A 12 -23.55 21.95 11.72
C GLY A 12 -23.31 23.02 10.65
N GLY A 13 -23.60 22.75 9.37
CA GLY A 13 -23.27 23.66 8.27
C GLY A 13 -21.77 23.81 8.03
N VAL A 14 -20.99 22.80 8.40
CA VAL A 14 -19.52 22.79 8.33
C VAL A 14 -19.08 21.80 7.24
N ASP A 15 -18.11 22.19 6.43
CA ASP A 15 -17.51 21.29 5.44
C ASP A 15 -16.95 20.00 6.07
N GLY A 16 -17.04 18.87 5.37
CA GLY A 16 -16.63 17.56 5.89
C GLY A 16 -15.17 17.49 6.36
N ASP A 17 -14.27 18.20 5.68
CA ASP A 17 -12.85 18.26 6.06
C ASP A 17 -12.66 19.06 7.36
N VAL A 18 -13.42 20.14 7.52
CA VAL A 18 -13.41 20.97 8.73
C VAL A 18 -14.04 20.21 9.89
N ALA A 19 -15.11 19.45 9.65
CA ALA A 19 -15.73 18.59 10.65
C ALA A 19 -14.75 17.54 11.18
N GLY A 20 -13.94 16.93 10.32
CA GLY A 20 -12.89 15.98 10.73
C GLY A 20 -11.86 16.60 11.68
N VAL A 21 -11.39 17.81 11.39
CA VAL A 21 -10.44 18.54 12.25
C VAL A 21 -11.06 18.93 13.59
N LEU A 22 -12.31 19.41 13.58
CA LEU A 22 -13.06 19.75 14.80
C LEU A 22 -13.22 18.53 15.70
N LEU A 23 -13.62 17.38 15.14
CA LEU A 23 -13.76 16.14 15.89
C LEU A 23 -12.43 15.69 16.51
N GLY A 24 -11.34 15.67 15.73
CA GLY A 24 -10.02 15.32 16.26
C GLY A 24 -9.55 16.27 17.36
N GLY A 25 -9.81 17.57 17.21
CA GLY A 25 -9.50 18.56 18.23
C GLY A 25 -10.32 18.40 19.51
N MET A 26 -11.60 18.08 19.39
CA MET A 26 -12.48 17.78 20.53
C MET A 26 -12.06 16.48 21.24
N GLU A 27 -11.51 15.49 20.52
CA GLU A 27 -10.99 14.28 21.14
C GLU A 27 -9.75 14.50 21.98
N GLU A 28 -8.77 15.24 21.45
CA GLU A 28 -7.54 15.52 22.19
C GLU A 28 -7.78 16.46 23.38
N ALA A 29 -8.75 17.37 23.26
CA ALA A 29 -9.26 18.14 24.40
C ALA A 29 -10.05 17.27 25.40
N GLY A 30 -10.28 15.99 25.08
CA GLY A 30 -11.01 15.05 25.90
C GLY A 30 -12.51 15.35 26.00
N LEU A 31 -13.05 16.23 25.14
CA LEU A 31 -14.46 16.63 25.08
C LEU A 31 -15.30 15.63 24.30
N LEU A 32 -14.64 14.84 23.44
CA LEU A 32 -15.23 13.78 22.66
C LEU A 32 -14.40 12.51 22.85
N ALA A 33 -15.05 11.36 22.87
CA ALA A 33 -14.39 10.07 22.78
C ALA A 33 -15.11 9.23 21.73
N ARG A 34 -14.37 8.79 20.69
CA ARG A 34 -14.84 7.80 19.72
C ARG A 34 -14.41 6.41 20.16
N GLY A 35 -15.40 5.56 20.42
CA GLY A 35 -15.20 4.12 20.52
C GLY A 35 -15.30 3.50 19.13
N TYR A 36 -14.22 2.87 18.65
CA TYR A 36 -14.28 1.99 17.50
C TYR A 36 -14.59 0.58 17.99
N ASP A 37 -15.72 0.00 17.60
CA ASP A 37 -15.93 -1.43 17.80
C ASP A 37 -15.26 -2.16 16.66
N LEU A 38 -13.93 -2.29 16.73
CA LEU A 38 -13.12 -2.99 15.74
C LEU A 38 -13.55 -4.46 15.57
N TRP A 39 -14.31 -5.00 16.51
CA TRP A 39 -14.81 -6.37 16.50
C TRP A 39 -16.29 -6.47 16.11
N GLY A 40 -16.92 -5.38 15.66
CA GLY A 40 -18.32 -5.39 15.22
C GLY A 40 -18.57 -6.47 14.15
N GLU A 41 -17.66 -6.57 13.19
CA GLU A 41 -17.57 -7.68 12.25
C GLU A 41 -16.16 -8.27 12.26
N VAL A 42 -16.04 -9.55 11.93
CA VAL A 42 -14.77 -10.25 11.80
C VAL A 42 -14.80 -11.03 10.50
N GLU A 43 -13.86 -10.75 9.60
CA GLU A 43 -13.63 -11.56 8.40
C GLU A 43 -12.62 -12.66 8.73
N VAL A 44 -13.10 -13.89 8.77
CA VAL A 44 -12.29 -15.09 8.96
C VAL A 44 -11.84 -15.59 7.59
N ARG A 45 -10.53 -15.74 7.42
CA ARG A 45 -9.92 -16.21 6.17
C ARG A 45 -9.53 -17.67 6.21
N ARG A 46 -9.21 -18.18 7.39
CA ARG A 46 -8.77 -19.57 7.59
C ARG A 46 -8.97 -19.95 9.05
N VAL A 47 -9.39 -21.19 9.27
CA VAL A 47 -9.42 -21.84 10.59
C VAL A 47 -8.68 -23.16 10.47
N GLU A 48 -7.72 -23.40 11.35
CA GLU A 48 -6.94 -24.64 11.41
C GLU A 48 -7.52 -25.60 12.46
N GLU A 49 -7.18 -26.88 12.35
CA GLU A 49 -7.59 -27.90 13.33
C GLU A 49 -6.97 -27.61 14.71
N GLU A 50 -7.74 -27.88 15.76
CA GLU A 50 -7.37 -27.62 17.15
C GLU A 50 -6.18 -28.51 17.60
N PRO A 51 -5.03 -27.95 18.02
CA PRO A 51 -3.95 -28.71 18.63
C PRO A 51 -4.14 -28.79 20.15
N GLY A 52 -4.42 -29.99 20.67
CA GLY A 52 -4.41 -30.29 22.11
C GLY A 52 -5.49 -29.59 22.95
N GLU A 53 -5.43 -29.75 24.28
CA GLU A 53 -6.44 -29.24 25.24
C GLU A 53 -6.44 -27.69 25.32
N LEU A 54 -7.33 -27.02 24.57
CA LEU A 54 -7.68 -25.62 24.83
C LEU A 54 -8.62 -25.51 26.04
N ARG A 55 -8.74 -24.29 26.58
CA ARG A 55 -9.80 -23.99 27.57
C ARG A 55 -11.16 -24.15 26.91
N GLU A 56 -12.13 -24.70 27.65
CA GLU A 56 -13.49 -25.00 27.17
C GLU A 56 -14.17 -23.84 26.42
N GLU A 57 -14.02 -22.60 26.90
CA GLU A 57 -14.59 -21.41 26.25
C GLU A 57 -13.96 -21.10 24.89
N ILE A 58 -12.67 -21.41 24.71
CA ILE A 58 -11.93 -21.19 23.46
C ILE A 58 -12.35 -22.24 22.43
N SER A 59 -12.45 -23.51 22.82
CA SER A 59 -12.92 -24.58 21.92
C SER A 59 -14.35 -24.32 21.44
N LYS A 60 -15.24 -23.82 22.32
CA LYS A 60 -16.60 -23.41 21.93
C LYS A 60 -16.63 -22.28 20.90
N VAL A 61 -15.72 -21.31 21.02
CA VAL A 61 -15.62 -20.18 20.08
C VAL A 61 -15.02 -20.63 18.76
N HIS A 62 -13.98 -21.47 18.77
CA HIS A 62 -13.39 -22.07 17.56
C HIS A 62 -14.44 -22.86 16.76
N ALA A 63 -15.18 -23.75 17.43
CA ALA A 63 -16.23 -24.56 16.80
C ALA A 63 -17.41 -23.73 16.24
N ALA A 64 -17.59 -22.48 16.70
CA ALA A 64 -18.66 -21.59 16.25
C ALA A 64 -18.26 -20.69 15.06
N LEU A 65 -17.00 -20.72 14.62
CA LEU A 65 -16.51 -19.92 13.50
C LEU A 65 -17.00 -20.47 12.15
N PRO A 66 -17.23 -19.60 11.14
CA PRO A 66 -17.75 -20.01 9.83
C PRO A 66 -16.74 -20.71 8.91
N GLY A 67 -15.52 -21.03 9.37
CA GLY A 67 -14.42 -21.54 8.53
C GLY A 67 -13.81 -20.45 7.65
N GLU A 68 -14.56 -19.98 6.65
CA GLU A 68 -14.25 -18.78 5.86
C GLU A 68 -15.49 -17.87 5.77
N GLY A 69 -15.29 -16.56 5.83
CA GLY A 69 -16.36 -15.57 5.69
C GLY A 69 -16.45 -14.58 6.85
N THR A 70 -17.51 -13.77 6.85
CA THR A 70 -17.69 -12.71 7.85
C THR A 70 -18.68 -13.14 8.93
N VAL A 71 -18.37 -12.84 10.20
CA VAL A 71 -19.25 -13.06 11.35
C VAL A 71 -19.20 -11.86 12.29
N SER A 72 -20.36 -11.44 12.83
CA SER A 72 -20.40 -10.41 13.87
C SER A 72 -20.04 -10.99 15.24
N LEU A 73 -19.34 -10.23 16.09
CA LEU A 73 -18.96 -10.71 17.42
C LEU A 73 -20.17 -11.10 18.30
N PRO A 74 -21.31 -10.36 18.30
CA PRO A 74 -22.50 -10.78 19.04
C PRO A 74 -23.10 -12.10 18.52
N GLU A 75 -23.06 -12.33 17.20
CA GLU A 75 -23.51 -13.58 16.60
C GLU A 75 -22.60 -14.75 16.98
N LEU A 76 -21.28 -14.56 16.88
CA LEU A 76 -20.29 -15.55 17.26
C LEU A 76 -20.44 -15.95 18.74
N ALA A 77 -20.58 -14.95 19.63
CA ALA A 77 -20.78 -15.18 21.06
C ALA A 77 -22.05 -15.99 21.35
N ARG A 78 -23.15 -15.69 20.65
CA ARG A 78 -24.40 -16.44 20.75
C ARG A 78 -24.25 -17.88 20.26
N LYS A 79 -23.57 -18.11 19.13
CA LYS A 79 -23.30 -19.47 18.60
C LYS A 79 -22.43 -20.29 19.54
N ALA A 80 -21.42 -19.67 20.15
CA ALA A 80 -20.52 -20.30 21.12
C ALA A 80 -21.11 -20.44 22.54
N GLY A 81 -22.26 -19.81 22.82
CA GLY A 81 -22.88 -19.82 24.15
C GLY A 81 -22.09 -19.06 25.23
N VAL A 82 -21.32 -18.04 24.84
CA VAL A 82 -20.48 -17.24 25.75
C VAL A 82 -20.84 -15.75 25.68
N ARG A 83 -20.31 -14.96 26.62
CA ARG A 83 -20.48 -13.50 26.57
C ARG A 83 -19.64 -12.88 25.43
N PRO A 84 -20.05 -11.76 24.80
CA PRO A 84 -19.29 -11.13 23.73
C PRO A 84 -17.82 -10.83 24.06
N VAL A 85 -17.55 -10.37 25.29
CA VAL A 85 -16.16 -10.12 25.77
C VAL A 85 -15.32 -11.41 25.83
N VAL A 86 -15.95 -12.54 26.15
CA VAL A 86 -15.29 -13.86 26.19
C VAL A 86 -15.03 -14.35 24.78
N ALA A 87 -16.01 -14.23 23.87
CA ALA A 87 -15.83 -14.57 22.46
C ALA A 87 -14.69 -13.76 21.82
N GLN A 88 -14.62 -12.46 22.12
CA GLN A 88 -13.55 -11.59 21.64
C GLN A 88 -12.18 -12.03 22.15
N SER A 89 -12.08 -12.29 23.46
CA SER A 89 -10.82 -12.71 24.07
C SER A 89 -10.35 -14.07 23.56
N ALA A 90 -11.28 -15.02 23.38
CA ALA A 90 -11.00 -16.33 22.81
C ALA A 90 -10.57 -16.23 21.33
N LEU A 91 -11.28 -15.47 20.51
CA LEU A 91 -10.94 -15.25 19.12
C LEU A 91 -9.57 -14.58 18.96
N PHE A 92 -9.29 -13.55 19.76
CA PHE A 92 -7.96 -12.93 19.79
C PHE A 92 -6.87 -13.94 20.15
N ARG A 93 -7.14 -14.84 21.11
CA ARG A 93 -6.19 -15.88 21.49
C ARG A 93 -5.94 -16.88 20.37
N LEU A 94 -6.99 -17.34 19.69
CA LEU A 94 -6.90 -18.22 18.52
C LEU A 94 -6.07 -17.58 17.39
N MET A 95 -6.20 -16.28 17.18
CA MET A 95 -5.38 -15.54 16.20
C MET A 95 -3.90 -15.47 16.61
N VAL A 96 -3.61 -15.21 17.88
CA VAL A 96 -2.24 -15.19 18.42
C VAL A 96 -1.58 -16.55 18.30
N ASP A 97 -2.33 -17.62 18.58
CA ASP A 97 -1.86 -18.99 18.53
C ASP A 97 -1.83 -19.54 17.07
N GLY A 98 -2.22 -18.73 16.08
CA GLY A 98 -2.14 -19.06 14.64
C GLY A 98 -3.24 -19.99 14.12
N LEU A 99 -4.21 -20.35 14.96
CA LEU A 99 -5.29 -21.28 14.63
C LEU A 99 -6.40 -20.62 13.80
N VAL A 100 -6.47 -19.30 13.82
CA VAL A 100 -7.47 -18.52 13.07
C VAL A 100 -6.78 -17.33 12.43
N ASP A 101 -6.86 -17.21 11.10
CA ASP A 101 -6.56 -15.95 10.42
C ASP A 101 -7.85 -15.16 10.30
N ALA A 102 -7.94 -14.05 11.04
CA ALA A 102 -9.11 -13.20 11.06
C ALA A 102 -8.72 -11.72 11.06
N THR A 103 -9.49 -10.91 10.33
CA THR A 103 -9.35 -9.46 10.29
C THR A 103 -10.59 -8.81 10.93
N PRO A 104 -10.45 -8.20 12.12
CA PRO A 104 -11.52 -7.42 12.73
C PRO A 104 -11.88 -6.22 11.84
N ARG A 105 -13.15 -6.09 11.49
CA ARG A 105 -13.74 -5.00 10.73
C ARG A 105 -14.65 -4.20 11.65
N GLY A 106 -14.22 -2.99 11.97
CA GLY A 106 -14.98 -2.10 12.83
C GLY A 106 -15.69 -0.99 12.12
N SER A 107 -16.76 -0.52 12.75
CA SER A 107 -17.34 0.80 12.52
C SER A 107 -17.26 1.63 13.80
N LEU A 108 -17.43 2.95 13.67
CA LEU A 108 -17.46 3.86 14.81
C LEU A 108 -18.70 3.59 15.69
N ALA A 109 -18.54 2.91 16.81
CA ALA A 109 -19.67 2.36 17.57
C ALA A 109 -20.35 3.41 18.46
N ASP A 110 -19.56 4.23 19.17
CA ASP A 110 -20.09 5.23 20.09
C ASP A 110 -19.29 6.54 20.01
N ILE A 111 -20.00 7.65 19.84
CA ILE A 111 -19.48 9.00 20.11
C ILE A 111 -19.99 9.40 21.49
N ARG A 112 -19.09 9.46 22.47
CA ARG A 112 -19.42 9.99 23.80
C ARG A 112 -18.93 11.43 23.89
N LEU A 113 -19.87 12.35 24.01
CA LEU A 113 -19.57 13.73 24.36
C LEU A 113 -19.42 13.80 25.88
N LYS A 114 -18.30 14.36 26.37
CA LYS A 114 -18.25 14.76 27.77
C LYS A 114 -19.19 15.94 27.95
N THR A 115 -20.08 15.85 28.92
CA THR A 115 -21.14 16.85 29.18
C THR A 115 -20.64 18.16 29.81
N GLY A 116 -19.33 18.31 29.99
CA GLY A 116 -18.71 19.60 30.26
C GLY A 116 -18.58 20.37 28.94
N GLY A 117 -19.14 21.58 28.88
CA GLY A 117 -19.09 22.40 27.67
C GLY A 117 -17.66 22.66 27.16
N LEU A 118 -17.57 23.08 25.90
CA LEU A 118 -16.31 23.48 25.25
C LEU A 118 -15.72 24.72 25.96
N ASP A 119 -14.72 24.52 26.81
CA ASP A 119 -14.03 25.60 27.52
C ASP A 119 -13.16 26.45 26.59
N ASP A 120 -12.69 27.60 27.08
CA ASP A 120 -11.96 28.56 26.26
C ASP A 120 -10.56 28.06 25.85
N GLU A 121 -9.94 27.20 26.66
CA GLU A 121 -8.67 26.55 26.35
C GLU A 121 -8.84 25.58 25.16
N SER A 122 -9.86 24.72 25.23
CA SER A 122 -10.21 23.77 24.16
C SER A 122 -10.64 24.49 22.89
N ARG A 123 -11.42 25.58 23.01
CA ARG A 123 -11.74 26.47 21.87
C ARG A 123 -10.48 27.03 21.24
N GLY A 124 -9.54 27.52 22.04
CA GLY A 124 -8.27 28.07 21.59
C GLY A 124 -7.43 27.03 20.84
N ALA A 125 -7.32 25.81 21.38
CA ALA A 125 -6.57 24.72 20.76
C ALA A 125 -7.16 24.32 19.40
N ILE A 126 -8.48 24.12 19.33
CA ILE A 126 -9.18 23.78 18.08
C ILE A 126 -9.03 24.90 17.04
N ALA A 127 -9.21 26.17 17.44
CA ALA A 127 -9.05 27.32 16.56
C ALA A 127 -7.60 27.45 16.02
N SER A 128 -6.60 27.17 16.86
CA SER A 128 -5.19 27.16 16.45
C SER A 128 -4.91 26.11 15.39
N ARG A 129 -5.49 24.91 15.52
CA ARG A 129 -5.35 23.83 14.52
C ARG A 129 -6.00 24.18 13.19
N LEU A 130 -7.19 24.75 13.21
CA LEU A 130 -7.84 25.23 11.99
C LEU A 130 -6.98 26.28 11.27
N LYS A 131 -6.45 27.27 12.01
CA LYS A 131 -5.52 28.28 11.46
C LYS A 131 -4.24 27.66 10.91
N SER A 132 -3.66 26.69 11.63
CA SER A 132 -2.44 25.99 11.20
C SER A 132 -2.65 25.24 9.88
N ARG A 133 -3.80 24.57 9.70
CA ARG A 133 -4.14 23.90 8.44
C ARG A 133 -4.33 24.88 7.30
N THR A 134 -5.03 25.99 7.52
CA THR A 134 -5.15 27.06 6.51
C THR A 134 -3.77 27.58 6.11
N ARG A 135 -2.89 27.83 7.09
CA ARG A 135 -1.51 28.25 6.85
C ARG A 135 -0.72 27.21 6.06
N ALA A 136 -0.80 25.93 6.43
CA ALA A 136 -0.14 24.84 5.73
C ALA A 136 -0.64 24.70 4.27
N ALA A 137 -1.93 24.90 4.02
CA ALA A 137 -2.48 24.92 2.66
C ALA A 137 -1.93 26.08 1.82
N TYR A 138 -1.82 27.28 2.40
CA TYR A 138 -1.15 28.40 1.74
C TYR A 138 0.35 28.14 1.51
N ASP A 139 1.04 27.52 2.47
CA ASP A 139 2.45 27.16 2.32
C ASP A 139 2.66 26.12 1.20
N GLN A 140 1.72 25.19 1.01
CA GLN A 140 1.72 24.26 -0.14
C GLN A 140 1.55 25.00 -1.48
N ILE A 141 0.61 25.95 -1.56
CA ILE A 141 0.43 26.78 -2.77
C ILE A 141 1.72 27.54 -3.09
N ARG A 142 2.32 28.20 -2.08
CA ARG A 142 3.59 28.92 -2.26
C ARG A 142 4.74 28.01 -2.68
N THR A 143 4.73 26.75 -2.25
CA THR A 143 5.71 25.76 -2.68
C THR A 143 5.57 25.46 -4.18
N VAL A 144 4.33 25.32 -4.68
CA VAL A 144 4.06 25.15 -6.11
C VAL A 144 4.44 26.40 -6.89
N GLU A 145 4.09 27.59 -6.42
CA GLU A 145 4.50 28.86 -7.05
C GLU A 145 6.03 28.93 -7.17
N THR A 146 6.75 28.63 -6.09
CA THR A 146 8.22 28.59 -6.08
C THR A 146 8.76 27.60 -7.10
N TYR A 147 8.13 26.42 -7.23
CA TYR A 147 8.51 25.43 -8.23
C TYR A 147 8.46 26.00 -9.65
N THR A 148 7.44 26.79 -10.00
CA THR A 148 7.31 27.33 -11.36
C THR A 148 8.47 28.25 -11.76
N THR A 149 8.99 29.03 -10.81
CA THR A 149 10.02 30.05 -11.04
C THR A 149 11.42 29.62 -10.58
N LEU A 150 11.68 28.31 -10.48
CA LEU A 150 12.98 27.83 -10.01
C LEU A 150 14.12 28.25 -10.95
N SER A 151 15.19 28.77 -10.34
CA SER A 151 16.49 28.99 -10.99
C SER A 151 17.50 27.87 -10.69
N THR A 152 17.05 26.79 -10.02
CA THR A 152 17.86 25.62 -9.66
C THR A 152 17.20 24.34 -10.19
N CYS A 153 17.94 23.22 -10.15
CA CYS A 153 17.48 21.94 -10.70
C CYS A 153 16.10 21.53 -10.17
N ARG A 154 15.11 21.42 -11.07
CA ARG A 154 13.73 21.05 -10.69
C ARG A 154 13.64 19.69 -10.02
N ARG A 155 14.44 18.72 -10.46
CA ARG A 155 14.47 17.36 -9.87
C ARG A 155 14.96 17.40 -8.43
N GLU A 156 16.01 18.15 -8.17
CA GLU A 156 16.58 18.31 -6.84
C GLU A 156 15.59 18.97 -5.88
N HIS A 157 14.84 19.98 -6.34
CA HIS A 157 13.76 20.60 -5.57
C HIS A 157 12.66 19.61 -5.21
N LEU A 158 12.21 18.79 -6.16
CA LEU A 158 11.19 17.77 -5.90
C LEU A 158 11.67 16.71 -4.89
N LEU A 159 12.91 16.27 -5.01
CA LEU A 159 13.50 15.31 -4.07
C LEU A 159 13.51 15.87 -2.65
N ARG A 160 13.96 17.11 -2.47
CA ARG A 160 13.92 17.79 -1.16
C ARG A 160 12.51 17.99 -0.63
N HIS A 161 11.55 18.32 -1.48
CA HIS A 161 10.15 18.47 -1.10
C HIS A 161 9.59 17.17 -0.47
N PHE A 162 9.98 16.01 -1.01
CA PHE A 162 9.59 14.69 -0.47
C PHE A 162 10.53 14.14 0.61
N GLY A 163 11.49 14.94 1.09
CA GLY A 163 12.37 14.60 2.21
C GLY A 163 13.66 13.87 1.81
N ASP A 164 13.98 13.79 0.52
CA ASP A 164 15.28 13.29 0.06
C ASP A 164 16.29 14.45 0.02
N THR A 165 17.13 14.52 1.06
CA THR A 165 18.05 15.64 1.31
C THR A 165 19.50 15.33 0.92
N GLU A 166 19.76 14.19 0.26
CA GLU A 166 21.10 13.87 -0.24
C GLU A 166 21.55 14.88 -1.31
N GLU A 167 22.86 15.09 -1.45
CA GLU A 167 23.40 15.91 -2.53
C GLU A 167 23.18 15.22 -3.86
N VAL A 168 22.40 15.84 -4.74
CA VAL A 168 22.05 15.30 -6.05
C VAL A 168 22.76 16.10 -7.13
N ALA A 169 23.50 15.41 -8.02
CA ALA A 169 24.07 16.04 -9.20
C ALA A 169 22.97 16.66 -10.09
N PRO A 170 23.28 17.71 -10.87
CA PRO A 170 22.33 18.29 -11.82
C PRO A 170 21.73 17.20 -12.71
N CYS A 171 20.41 17.22 -12.88
CA CYS A 171 19.70 16.11 -13.54
C CYS A 171 19.97 16.01 -15.04
N ALA A 172 20.55 17.05 -15.64
CA ALA A 172 20.79 17.25 -17.07
C ALA A 172 19.59 16.96 -17.98
N GLY A 173 18.37 17.10 -17.46
CA GLY A 173 17.13 16.78 -18.18
C GLY A 173 15.91 17.61 -17.81
N CYS A 174 16.08 18.66 -17.01
CA CYS A 174 15.04 19.68 -16.83
C CYS A 174 15.44 20.96 -17.55
N ASP A 175 14.45 21.74 -17.98
CA ASP A 175 14.58 23.08 -18.58
C ASP A 175 15.63 23.97 -17.88
N VAL A 176 15.71 23.97 -16.55
CA VAL A 176 16.72 24.76 -15.82
C VAL A 176 18.13 24.21 -16.03
N CYS A 177 18.32 22.89 -15.94
CA CYS A 177 19.63 22.26 -16.19
C CYS A 177 20.04 22.27 -17.67
N LEU A 178 19.06 22.34 -18.57
CA LEU A 178 19.27 22.46 -20.01
C LEU A 178 19.49 23.93 -20.45
N GLY A 179 19.24 24.90 -19.56
CA GLY A 179 19.37 26.33 -19.84
C GLY A 179 18.20 26.94 -20.63
N GLU A 180 17.10 26.21 -20.78
CA GLU A 180 15.91 26.60 -21.55
C GLU A 180 14.97 27.53 -20.76
N ALA A 181 15.02 27.48 -19.42
CA ALA A 181 14.13 28.23 -18.53
C ALA A 181 14.25 29.76 -18.65
N HIS A 182 15.37 30.28 -19.19
CA HIS A 182 15.60 31.71 -19.38
C HIS A 182 15.27 32.22 -20.80
N ALA A 183 14.92 31.33 -21.74
CA ALA A 183 14.64 31.71 -23.13
C ALA A 183 13.19 32.12 -23.39
N ALA A 184 12.28 31.86 -22.44
CA ALA A 184 10.83 32.04 -22.63
C ALA A 184 10.35 33.51 -22.66
N ASP A 185 11.19 34.48 -22.29
CA ASP A 185 10.83 35.91 -22.33
C ASP A 185 11.05 36.58 -23.70
N ALA A 186 11.67 35.89 -24.67
CA ALA A 186 11.76 36.37 -26.04
C ALA A 186 10.61 35.75 -26.87
N GLY A 187 9.45 36.43 -26.83
CA GLY A 187 8.19 36.06 -27.48
C GLY A 187 8.28 35.02 -28.60
N ALA A 188 7.95 33.77 -28.29
CA ALA A 188 7.90 32.69 -29.26
C ALA A 188 6.44 32.31 -29.56
N SER A 189 6.05 32.59 -30.80
CA SER A 189 4.90 31.97 -31.46
C SER A 189 5.05 30.44 -31.41
N TRP A 190 4.04 29.75 -30.89
CA TRP A 190 3.97 28.28 -30.87
C TRP A 190 3.59 27.77 -32.27
N ASP A 191 4.49 27.88 -33.25
CA ASP A 191 4.29 27.20 -34.52
C ASP A 191 4.71 25.73 -34.36
N THR A 192 3.73 24.84 -34.19
CA THR A 192 3.89 23.40 -33.88
C THR A 192 4.24 22.55 -35.09
N SER A 193 4.92 23.10 -36.10
CA SER A 193 5.34 22.33 -37.25
C SER A 193 6.85 22.38 -37.43
N SER A 194 7.47 21.22 -37.19
CA SER A 194 8.82 20.82 -37.62
C SER A 194 9.99 21.15 -36.68
N ALA A 195 10.21 20.27 -35.69
CA ALA A 195 11.57 19.87 -35.28
C ALA A 195 11.53 18.47 -34.62
N PRO A 196 12.36 17.50 -35.06
CA PRO A 196 12.50 16.23 -34.37
C PRO A 196 13.22 16.45 -33.03
N LEU A 197 12.70 15.80 -31.97
CA LEU A 197 13.30 15.81 -30.64
C LEU A 197 14.80 15.41 -30.73
N PRO A 198 15.74 16.22 -30.20
CA PRO A 198 17.13 15.80 -30.13
C PRO A 198 17.25 14.62 -29.16
N GLY A 199 17.80 13.51 -29.67
CA GLY A 199 18.06 12.30 -28.92
C GLY A 199 18.92 12.59 -27.69
N GLY A 200 18.50 12.03 -26.55
CA GLY A 200 19.17 12.21 -25.27
C GLY A 200 20.65 11.82 -25.35
N ALA A 201 21.52 12.81 -25.10
CA ALA A 201 22.93 12.57 -24.84
C ALA A 201 23.10 11.91 -23.45
N PRO A 202 24.10 11.03 -23.27
CA PRO A 202 24.22 10.21 -22.08
C PRO A 202 24.79 11.02 -20.91
N LEU A 203 24.16 10.88 -19.74
CA LEU A 203 24.70 11.30 -18.45
C LEU A 203 25.92 10.44 -18.10
N ALA A 204 27.12 10.98 -18.30
CA ALA A 204 28.36 10.35 -17.87
C ALA A 204 28.66 10.67 -16.39
N ASN A 205 28.69 9.64 -15.54
CA ASN A 205 29.50 9.62 -14.34
C ASN A 205 30.14 8.22 -14.22
N GLY A 206 31.48 8.20 -14.20
CA GLY A 206 32.33 7.04 -14.40
C GLY A 206 32.23 5.95 -13.34
N ALA A 207 31.48 4.89 -13.68
CA ALA A 207 31.78 3.52 -13.34
C ALA A 207 31.77 2.74 -14.68
N PRO A 208 32.55 1.66 -14.86
CA PRO A 208 32.42 0.84 -16.06
C PRO A 208 30.96 0.40 -16.17
N ILE A 209 30.25 0.92 -17.17
CA ILE A 209 28.86 0.59 -17.43
C ILE A 209 28.90 -0.87 -17.87
N ALA A 210 28.57 -1.78 -16.95
CA ALA A 210 28.17 -3.11 -17.35
C ALA A 210 27.00 -2.92 -18.33
N GLU A 211 27.24 -3.24 -19.60
CA GLU A 211 26.30 -3.03 -20.68
C GLU A 211 24.94 -3.62 -20.29
N ILE A 212 23.90 -2.81 -20.40
CA ILE A 212 22.54 -3.29 -20.16
C ILE A 212 22.26 -4.35 -21.22
N ASP A 213 22.00 -5.57 -20.77
CA ASP A 213 21.53 -6.64 -21.63
C ASP A 213 20.12 -6.28 -22.12
N GLY A 214 20.04 -5.71 -23.33
CA GLY A 214 18.81 -5.22 -23.93
C GLY A 214 17.80 -6.33 -24.20
N GLU A 215 18.28 -7.55 -24.48
CA GLU A 215 17.42 -8.71 -24.70
C GLU A 215 16.77 -9.17 -23.39
N LEU A 216 17.55 -9.23 -22.30
CA LEU A 216 17.01 -9.51 -20.96
C LEU A 216 16.04 -8.41 -20.52
N PHE A 217 16.36 -7.15 -20.81
CA PHE A 217 15.49 -6.02 -20.47
C PHE A 217 14.11 -6.12 -21.14
N GLU A 218 14.06 -6.42 -22.44
CA GLU A 218 12.79 -6.59 -23.15
C GLU A 218 12.00 -7.82 -22.67
N ARG A 219 12.68 -8.91 -22.32
CA ARG A 219 12.03 -10.08 -21.69
C ARG A 219 11.41 -9.75 -20.34
N LEU A 220 12.13 -9.02 -19.49
CA LEU A 220 11.61 -8.53 -18.21
C LEU A 220 10.46 -7.54 -18.38
N ARG A 221 10.52 -6.67 -19.41
CA ARG A 221 9.45 -5.73 -19.75
C ARG A 221 8.18 -6.46 -20.15
N GLY A 222 8.29 -7.49 -20.99
CA GLY A 222 7.18 -8.35 -21.41
C GLY A 222 6.55 -9.08 -20.22
N TRP A 223 7.37 -9.74 -19.40
CA TRP A 223 6.93 -10.43 -18.18
C TRP A 223 6.21 -9.49 -17.21
N ARG A 224 6.77 -8.29 -16.95
CA ARG A 224 6.13 -7.29 -16.09
C ARG A 224 4.74 -6.89 -16.62
N GLY A 225 4.60 -6.77 -17.93
CA GLY A 225 3.31 -6.48 -18.57
C GLY A 225 2.29 -7.60 -18.37
N GLU A 226 2.70 -8.86 -18.43
CA GLU A 226 1.88 -10.04 -18.13
C GLU A 226 1.38 -10.01 -16.68
N GLN A 227 2.29 -9.79 -15.73
CA GLN A 227 2.01 -9.74 -14.30
C GLN A 227 1.10 -8.57 -13.91
N ALA A 228 1.30 -7.42 -14.55
CA ALA A 228 0.45 -6.24 -14.34
C ALA A 228 -0.99 -6.49 -14.81
N ARG A 229 -1.15 -7.13 -15.98
CA ARG A 229 -2.45 -7.53 -16.51
C ARG A 229 -3.15 -8.55 -15.62
N SER A 230 -2.44 -9.59 -15.17
CA SER A 230 -3.03 -10.63 -14.32
C SER A 230 -3.49 -10.11 -12.96
N GLN A 231 -2.78 -9.12 -12.41
CA GLN A 231 -3.09 -8.52 -11.11
C GLN A 231 -4.01 -7.28 -11.21
N GLY A 232 -4.36 -6.84 -12.42
CA GLY A 232 -5.20 -5.65 -12.63
C GLY A 232 -4.58 -4.33 -12.15
N VAL A 233 -3.25 -4.23 -12.12
CA VAL A 233 -2.51 -3.06 -11.62
C VAL A 233 -1.60 -2.46 -12.70
N PRO A 234 -1.25 -1.16 -12.63
CA PRO A 234 -0.25 -0.58 -13.53
C PRO A 234 1.12 -1.27 -13.43
N ALA A 235 1.84 -1.37 -14.55
CA ALA A 235 3.10 -2.12 -14.62
C ALA A 235 4.19 -1.66 -13.64
N TYR A 236 4.25 -0.37 -13.33
CA TYR A 236 5.22 0.17 -12.36
C TYR A 236 4.98 -0.32 -10.93
N VAL A 237 3.75 -0.75 -10.59
CA VAL A 237 3.41 -1.31 -9.28
C VAL A 237 4.10 -2.66 -9.08
N VAL A 238 4.21 -3.47 -10.14
CA VAL A 238 4.94 -4.74 -10.15
C VAL A 238 6.45 -4.47 -10.00
N LEU A 239 7.05 -3.76 -10.96
CA LEU A 239 8.46 -3.31 -10.91
C LEU A 239 8.66 -2.00 -11.69
N HIS A 240 9.41 -1.05 -11.13
CA HIS A 240 9.84 0.16 -11.84
C HIS A 240 10.85 -0.16 -12.96
N ASN A 241 10.96 0.74 -13.94
CA ASN A 241 11.94 0.60 -15.04
C ASN A 241 13.38 0.50 -14.53
N SER A 242 13.70 1.29 -13.51
CA SER A 242 15.00 1.26 -12.82
C SER A 242 15.33 -0.12 -12.23
N HIS A 243 14.33 -0.87 -11.77
CA HIS A 243 14.56 -2.23 -11.29
C HIS A 243 14.89 -3.18 -12.45
N LEU A 244 14.22 -3.05 -13.60
CA LEU A 244 14.49 -3.87 -14.78
C LEU A 244 15.90 -3.60 -15.32
N GLU A 245 16.29 -2.33 -15.41
CA GLU A 245 17.65 -1.92 -15.80
C GLU A 245 18.70 -2.51 -14.87
N GLU A 246 18.48 -2.44 -13.55
CA GLU A 246 19.44 -2.92 -12.56
C GLU A 246 19.52 -4.46 -12.52
N ILE A 247 18.39 -5.15 -12.75
CA ILE A 247 18.38 -6.61 -12.92
C ILE A 247 19.14 -7.01 -14.19
N SER A 248 18.89 -6.33 -15.32
CA SER A 248 19.60 -6.59 -16.58
C SER A 248 21.10 -6.33 -16.47
N ARG A 249 21.51 -5.38 -15.63
CA ARG A 249 22.91 -5.05 -15.36
C ARG A 249 23.58 -6.06 -14.43
N ARG A 250 22.96 -6.39 -13.29
CA ARG A 250 23.56 -7.22 -12.24
C ARG A 250 23.42 -8.71 -12.48
N LYS A 251 22.40 -9.14 -13.22
CA LYS A 251 22.02 -10.54 -13.45
C LYS A 251 22.08 -11.38 -12.15
N PRO A 252 21.26 -11.04 -11.13
CA PRO A 252 21.25 -11.76 -9.85
C PRO A 252 21.09 -13.27 -10.04
N ARG A 253 21.80 -14.06 -9.24
CA ARG A 253 21.80 -15.53 -9.35
C ARG A 253 20.88 -16.23 -8.35
N ASN A 254 20.39 -15.49 -7.35
CA ASN A 254 19.50 -16.01 -6.32
C ASN A 254 18.56 -14.91 -5.79
N VAL A 255 17.52 -15.34 -5.07
CA VAL A 255 16.48 -14.47 -4.50
C VAL A 255 17.08 -13.44 -3.53
N HIS A 256 18.12 -13.81 -2.80
CA HIS A 256 18.77 -12.91 -1.85
C HIS A 256 19.47 -11.75 -2.57
N GLU A 257 20.27 -12.02 -3.60
CA GLU A 257 20.91 -11.01 -4.46
C GLU A 257 19.88 -10.10 -5.14
N LEU A 258 18.77 -10.67 -5.63
CA LEU A 258 17.65 -9.88 -6.18
C LEU A 258 17.06 -8.93 -5.13
N GLY A 259 16.92 -9.40 -3.88
CA GLY A 259 16.43 -8.60 -2.76
C GLY A 259 17.35 -7.46 -2.33
N THR A 260 18.64 -7.50 -2.68
CA THR A 260 19.60 -6.40 -2.39
C THR A 260 19.48 -5.20 -3.33
N ILE A 261 18.71 -5.32 -4.43
CA ILE A 261 18.43 -4.21 -5.33
C ILE A 261 17.52 -3.20 -4.61
N LYS A 262 18.00 -1.95 -4.49
CA LYS A 262 17.29 -0.83 -3.83
C LYS A 262 15.88 -0.71 -4.42
N GLY A 263 14.85 -0.89 -3.59
CA GLY A 263 13.44 -0.79 -3.97
C GLY A 263 12.72 -2.11 -4.27
N ILE A 264 13.42 -3.24 -4.39
CA ILE A 264 12.81 -4.57 -4.52
C ILE A 264 12.51 -5.16 -3.13
N GLY A 265 13.55 -5.33 -2.31
CA GLY A 265 13.45 -5.92 -0.97
C GLY A 265 13.03 -7.40 -0.94
N LEU A 266 13.21 -8.06 0.21
CA LEU A 266 13.02 -9.52 0.36
C LEU A 266 11.59 -9.98 0.05
N ARG A 267 10.56 -9.16 0.34
CA ARG A 267 9.16 -9.53 0.08
C ARG A 267 8.84 -9.63 -1.42
N ARG A 268 9.27 -8.67 -2.24
CA ARG A 268 9.06 -8.75 -3.71
C ARG A 268 9.98 -9.78 -4.34
N ALA A 269 11.20 -9.92 -3.83
CA ALA A 269 12.13 -10.95 -4.29
C ALA A 269 11.59 -12.37 -4.01
N ALA A 270 10.97 -12.63 -2.86
CA ALA A 270 10.32 -13.90 -2.58
C ALA A 270 9.11 -14.17 -3.50
N ARG A 271 8.33 -13.12 -3.79
CA ARG A 271 7.11 -13.25 -4.61
C ARG A 271 7.40 -13.49 -6.10
N TYR A 272 8.38 -12.81 -6.68
CA TYR A 272 8.64 -12.81 -8.12
C TYR A 272 10.00 -13.40 -8.51
N GLY A 273 10.80 -13.80 -7.53
CA GLY A 273 12.21 -14.15 -7.72
C GLY A 273 12.40 -15.36 -8.62
N GLU A 274 11.58 -16.39 -8.48
CA GLU A 274 11.69 -17.60 -9.31
C GLU A 274 11.47 -17.30 -10.80
N GLU A 275 10.41 -16.56 -11.13
CA GLU A 275 10.12 -16.15 -12.51
C GLU A 275 11.20 -15.23 -13.08
N ILE A 276 11.69 -14.26 -12.29
CA ILE A 276 12.75 -13.33 -12.72
C ILE A 276 14.08 -14.06 -12.93
N LEU A 277 14.44 -14.99 -12.04
CA LEU A 277 15.66 -15.79 -12.17
C LEU A 277 15.59 -16.73 -13.38
N ALA A 278 14.41 -17.30 -13.66
CA ALA A 278 14.19 -18.08 -14.88
C ALA A 278 14.44 -17.23 -16.14
N LEU A 279 13.96 -15.99 -16.18
CA LEU A 279 14.21 -15.06 -17.30
C LEU A 279 15.71 -14.72 -17.43
N ILE A 280 16.40 -14.48 -16.32
CA ILE A 280 17.86 -14.22 -16.34
C ILE A 280 18.62 -15.41 -16.94
N ASN A 281 18.20 -16.64 -16.64
CA ASN A 281 18.82 -17.87 -17.12
C ASN A 281 18.44 -18.24 -18.57
N GLY A 282 17.64 -17.42 -19.27
CA GLY A 282 17.22 -17.71 -20.65
C GLY A 282 15.91 -18.50 -20.76
N GLY A 283 15.27 -18.85 -19.64
CA GLY A 283 14.00 -19.57 -19.62
C GLY A 283 12.85 -18.68 -20.14
N GLY A 284 12.05 -19.22 -21.06
CA GLY A 284 10.80 -18.59 -21.47
C GLY A 284 9.71 -18.79 -20.42
N THR A 285 8.78 -17.84 -20.30
CA THR A 285 7.62 -17.85 -19.38
C THR A 285 6.66 -19.04 -19.56
N LYS A 286 6.92 -19.94 -20.53
CA LYS A 286 6.07 -21.07 -20.87
C LYS A 286 6.43 -22.38 -20.15
N ALA A 287 7.62 -22.49 -19.53
CA ALA A 287 8.11 -23.76 -18.97
C ALA A 287 7.68 -24.05 -17.51
N LEU A 288 7.04 -23.12 -16.80
CA LEU A 288 6.63 -23.30 -15.39
C LEU A 288 5.14 -23.65 -15.22
N ALA A 289 4.37 -23.70 -16.32
CA ALA A 289 2.95 -24.08 -16.29
C ALA A 289 2.71 -25.57 -16.58
N GLU A 290 3.71 -26.31 -17.09
CA GLU A 290 3.55 -27.74 -17.45
C GLU A 290 4.05 -28.73 -16.39
N ASP A 291 4.94 -28.33 -15.47
CA ASP A 291 5.46 -29.23 -14.41
C ASP A 291 4.64 -29.24 -13.10
N ALA A 292 3.49 -28.56 -13.07
CA ALA A 292 2.60 -28.49 -11.89
C ALA A 292 1.34 -29.37 -12.00
N GLN A 293 1.37 -30.44 -12.82
CA GLN A 293 0.36 -31.50 -12.74
C GLN A 293 0.87 -32.59 -11.80
N PRO A 294 0.30 -32.77 -10.59
CA PRO A 294 0.59 -33.96 -9.81
C PRO A 294 0.09 -35.20 -10.58
N GLU A 295 0.97 -36.19 -10.74
CA GLU A 295 0.63 -37.49 -11.30
C GLU A 295 -0.59 -38.10 -10.59
N PRO A 296 -1.54 -38.72 -11.31
CA PRO A 296 -2.67 -39.39 -10.68
C PRO A 296 -2.17 -40.61 -9.89
N VAL A 297 -2.39 -40.57 -8.58
CA VAL A 297 -2.17 -41.71 -7.68
C VAL A 297 -3.08 -42.87 -8.11
N PRO A 298 -2.58 -44.11 -8.28
CA PRO A 298 -3.41 -45.25 -8.62
C PRO A 298 -4.36 -45.57 -7.46
N VAL A 299 -5.67 -45.57 -7.74
CA VAL A 299 -6.69 -46.01 -6.77
C VAL A 299 -6.84 -47.52 -6.92
N GLU A 300 -6.16 -48.28 -6.07
CA GLU A 300 -6.42 -49.71 -5.91
C GLU A 300 -7.67 -49.93 -5.03
N GLY A 301 -8.68 -50.60 -5.61
CA GLY A 301 -9.59 -51.49 -4.90
C GLY A 301 -10.88 -50.89 -4.33
N ALA A 302 -11.92 -50.77 -5.16
CA ALA A 302 -13.31 -50.86 -4.68
C ALA A 302 -13.70 -52.36 -4.55
N PRO A 303 -14.49 -52.76 -3.53
CA PRO A 303 -15.07 -54.10 -3.49
C PRO A 303 -16.24 -54.22 -4.48
N GLU A 304 -16.33 -55.36 -5.18
CA GLU A 304 -17.45 -55.76 -6.01
C GLU A 304 -18.75 -55.86 -5.21
N GLU A 305 -19.79 -55.13 -5.61
CA GLU A 305 -21.18 -55.47 -5.29
C GLU A 305 -21.71 -56.40 -6.37
N GLY A 306 -22.02 -57.63 -5.98
CA GLY A 306 -22.65 -58.60 -6.87
C GLY A 306 -24.07 -58.20 -7.27
N ARG A 307 -24.36 -58.30 -8.57
CA ARG A 307 -25.47 -59.10 -9.11
C ARG A 307 -25.35 -59.25 -10.62
#